data_AF-A0AA96EVR7-F1
#
_entry.id   AF-A0AA96EVR7-F1
#
_cell.length_a   1.000
_cell.length_b   1.000
_cell.length_c   1.000
_cell.angle_alpha   90.00
_cell.angle_beta   90.00
_cell.angle_gamma   90.00
#
_symmetry.space_group_name_H-M   'P 1'
#
loop_
_entity.id
_entity.type
_entity.pdbx_description
1 polymer ?
#
loop_
_entity_poly.entity_id
_entity_poly.type
_entity_poly.pdbx_seq_one_letter_code
_entity_poly.pdbx_strand_id
1 'polypeptide(L)'
;MKYKVLYIDDETSQNSQAFADGLSSQNLIEIAIKLPTKFEELINELIAEQKDIDALILDLKLDGNQQGDRTATYTAPSLATGIRTKCFAENGFENEFPIFLISSTNNLKKYYDSDTSSHDLFDYTFYKTSIAQKGKEYELLITSITHAYKAIQENKTNFNTLLGLPADSEIPNKVFTTKFLLGDGTSISEISQYIFNEIISKSGVLIDETILAARLGINFNESSDWLSLIENLNDYKYSGIFKDSFNRWWSHDILNWWNSNFPKPLIQLTALDRVNLLKEKFKLDNLVKAQQIHKTTSTKFWTVCQAYKLPLDPKDGFLLDGNLMHPWQDKRYLSLHSILERDAKELGLFIHPAEKERLEDIKQVYK
;
A
#
# COMPACT_ATOMS: atom_id res chain seq x y z
N MET A 1 -4.25 -23.42 3.14
CA MET A 1 -5.73 -23.34 3.02
C MET A 1 -6.03 -22.20 2.06
N LYS A 2 -6.97 -22.36 1.12
CA LYS A 2 -7.31 -21.28 0.18
C LYS A 2 -8.39 -20.40 0.77
N TYR A 3 -8.36 -19.10 0.47
CA TYR A 3 -9.46 -18.20 0.82
C TYR A 3 -10.57 -18.26 -0.23
N LYS A 4 -11.83 -18.32 0.24
CA LYS A 4 -13.02 -18.31 -0.61
C LYS A 4 -13.41 -16.88 -0.95
N VAL A 5 -13.35 -16.53 -2.22
CA VAL A 5 -13.62 -15.19 -2.73
C VAL A 5 -14.86 -15.23 -3.58
N LEU A 6 -15.83 -14.35 -3.29
CA LEU A 6 -16.99 -14.18 -4.14
C LEU A 6 -16.76 -13.00 -5.09
N TYR A 7 -16.96 -13.20 -6.39
CA TYR A 7 -16.89 -12.16 -7.41
C TYR A 7 -18.29 -11.86 -7.95
N ILE A 8 -18.78 -10.63 -7.73
CA ILE A 8 -20.08 -10.17 -8.22
C ILE A 8 -19.86 -9.32 -9.47
N ASP A 9 -20.42 -9.79 -10.58
CA ASP A 9 -20.30 -9.22 -11.92
C ASP A 9 -21.62 -9.40 -12.65
N ASP A 10 -22.01 -8.45 -13.49
CA ASP A 10 -23.25 -8.49 -14.28
C ASP A 10 -23.04 -9.04 -15.70
N GLU A 11 -21.77 -9.24 -16.10
CA GLU A 11 -21.38 -9.80 -17.39
C GLU A 11 -21.60 -11.33 -17.50
N THR A 12 -21.51 -11.84 -18.73
CA THR A 12 -21.58 -13.28 -19.02
C THR A 12 -20.41 -14.05 -18.38
N SER A 13 -20.68 -15.27 -17.93
CA SER A 13 -19.74 -16.10 -17.15
C SER A 13 -18.34 -16.26 -17.75
N GLN A 14 -18.16 -16.22 -19.08
CA GLN A 14 -16.84 -16.39 -19.71
C GLN A 14 -15.85 -15.24 -19.43
N ASN A 15 -16.30 -13.97 -19.51
CA ASN A 15 -15.43 -12.82 -19.26
C ASN A 15 -15.03 -12.75 -17.78
N SER A 16 -16.02 -12.88 -16.90
CA SER A 16 -15.80 -12.89 -15.46
C SER A 16 -14.91 -14.06 -15.05
N GLN A 17 -15.03 -15.23 -15.69
CA GLN A 17 -14.16 -16.38 -15.46
C GLN A 17 -12.72 -16.08 -15.85
N ALA A 18 -12.46 -15.41 -16.98
CA ALA A 18 -11.11 -15.05 -17.38
C ALA A 18 -10.43 -14.13 -16.34
N PHE A 19 -11.16 -13.18 -15.75
CA PHE A 19 -10.63 -12.34 -14.67
C PHE A 19 -10.42 -13.13 -13.37
N ALA A 20 -11.35 -14.02 -13.01
CA ALA A 20 -11.24 -14.90 -11.87
C ALA A 20 -10.00 -15.82 -11.97
N ASP A 21 -9.78 -16.43 -13.13
CA ASP A 21 -8.62 -17.30 -13.40
C ASP A 21 -7.31 -16.49 -13.31
N GLY A 22 -7.30 -15.28 -13.87
CA GLY A 22 -6.15 -14.38 -13.80
C GLY A 22 -5.78 -13.95 -12.37
N LEU A 23 -6.77 -13.83 -11.49
CA LEU A 23 -6.59 -13.45 -10.08
C LEU A 23 -6.33 -14.64 -9.14
N SER A 24 -6.44 -15.89 -9.61
CA SER A 24 -6.29 -17.10 -8.78
C SER A 24 -5.19 -18.06 -9.28
N SER A 25 -4.27 -17.55 -10.11
CA SER A 25 -3.26 -18.35 -10.83
C SER A 25 -2.25 -19.10 -9.94
N GLN A 26 -2.03 -18.66 -8.70
CA GLN A 26 -1.12 -19.27 -7.73
C GLN A 26 -1.85 -20.15 -6.72
N ASN A 27 -3.16 -20.33 -6.88
CA ASN A 27 -3.96 -21.26 -6.11
C ASN A 27 -4.03 -20.90 -4.61
N LEU A 28 -3.89 -19.62 -4.26
CA LEU A 28 -4.00 -19.08 -2.91
C LEU A 28 -5.45 -18.73 -2.56
N ILE A 29 -6.24 -18.36 -3.58
CA ILE A 29 -7.65 -18.05 -3.46
C ILE A 29 -8.48 -18.91 -4.42
N GLU A 30 -9.76 -19.07 -4.11
CA GLU A 30 -10.76 -19.69 -4.97
C GLU A 30 -11.86 -18.68 -5.23
N ILE A 31 -12.11 -18.36 -6.50
CA ILE A 31 -13.08 -17.33 -6.89
C ILE A 31 -14.35 -17.99 -7.43
N ALA A 32 -15.47 -17.77 -6.76
CA ALA A 32 -16.80 -18.12 -7.24
C ALA A 32 -17.48 -16.88 -7.83
N ILE A 33 -18.09 -17.00 -9.01
CA ILE A 33 -18.76 -15.89 -9.68
C ILE A 33 -20.27 -15.94 -9.39
N LYS A 34 -20.86 -14.79 -9.05
CA LYS A 34 -22.29 -14.66 -8.74
C LYS A 34 -22.89 -13.46 -9.46
N LEU A 35 -24.00 -13.69 -10.17
CA LEU A 35 -24.78 -12.61 -10.77
C LEU A 35 -25.54 -11.82 -9.69
N PRO A 36 -25.58 -10.48 -9.79
CA PRO A 36 -26.29 -9.65 -8.82
C PRO A 36 -27.82 -9.86 -8.92
N THR A 37 -28.51 -9.74 -7.79
CA THR A 37 -29.98 -9.66 -7.69
C THR A 37 -30.40 -8.26 -7.25
N LYS A 38 -31.70 -8.05 -6.97
CA LYS A 38 -32.14 -6.83 -6.30
C LYS A 38 -31.36 -6.63 -4.99
N PHE A 39 -31.17 -5.38 -4.63
CA PHE A 39 -30.26 -4.98 -3.55
C PHE A 39 -30.49 -5.75 -2.24
N GLU A 40 -31.73 -5.74 -1.72
CA GLU A 40 -32.08 -6.42 -0.48
C GLU A 40 -31.96 -7.95 -0.59
N GLU A 41 -32.30 -8.51 -1.76
CA GLU A 41 -32.19 -9.95 -2.02
C GLU A 41 -30.71 -10.37 -1.94
N LEU A 42 -29.81 -9.65 -2.63
CA LEU A 42 -28.38 -9.94 -2.62
C LEU A 42 -27.76 -9.78 -1.23
N ILE A 43 -28.08 -8.72 -0.49
CA ILE A 43 -27.58 -8.54 0.88
C ILE A 43 -28.00 -9.72 1.77
N ASN A 44 -29.25 -10.17 1.69
CA ASN A 44 -29.72 -11.32 2.46
C ASN A 44 -29.04 -12.63 2.04
N GLU A 45 -28.81 -12.84 0.74
CA GLU A 45 -28.02 -13.97 0.23
C GLU A 45 -26.60 -13.96 0.82
N LEU A 46 -25.93 -12.80 0.80
CA LEU A 46 -24.57 -12.65 1.34
C LEU A 46 -24.51 -12.90 2.85
N ILE A 47 -25.50 -12.43 3.61
CA ILE A 47 -25.59 -12.69 5.07
C ILE A 47 -25.80 -14.18 5.34
N ALA A 48 -26.64 -14.86 4.55
CA ALA A 48 -26.88 -16.30 4.71
C ALA A 48 -25.63 -17.13 4.38
N GLU A 49 -24.84 -16.71 3.39
CA GLU A 49 -23.65 -17.40 2.89
C GLU A 49 -22.34 -16.96 3.57
N GLN A 50 -22.38 -15.99 4.48
CA GLN A 50 -21.18 -15.29 5.00
C GLN A 50 -20.11 -16.20 5.63
N LYS A 51 -20.47 -17.40 6.11
CA LYS A 51 -19.51 -18.36 6.68
C LYS A 51 -18.61 -19.00 5.61
N ASP A 52 -19.00 -18.90 4.36
CA ASP A 52 -18.28 -19.41 3.19
C ASP A 52 -17.63 -18.29 2.36
N ILE A 53 -17.61 -17.05 2.87
CA ILE A 53 -17.03 -15.89 2.19
C ILE A 53 -15.89 -15.34 3.03
N ASP A 54 -14.67 -15.39 2.49
CA ASP A 54 -13.49 -14.76 3.10
C ASP A 54 -13.20 -13.37 2.52
N ALA A 55 -13.69 -13.07 1.31
CA ALA A 55 -13.54 -11.79 0.63
C ALA A 55 -14.54 -11.60 -0.51
N LEU A 56 -14.74 -10.35 -0.90
CA LEU A 56 -15.64 -9.96 -1.97
C LEU A 56 -14.89 -9.14 -3.04
N ILE A 57 -15.10 -9.46 -4.30
CA ILE A 57 -14.71 -8.63 -5.45
C ILE A 57 -16.01 -8.15 -6.10
N LEU A 58 -16.10 -6.85 -6.40
CA LEU A 58 -17.26 -6.22 -7.04
C LEU A 58 -16.85 -5.56 -8.34
N ASP A 59 -17.52 -5.89 -9.46
CA ASP A 59 -17.43 -5.03 -10.64
C ASP A 59 -18.10 -3.69 -10.34
N LEU A 60 -17.47 -2.58 -10.74
CA LEU A 60 -18.00 -1.24 -10.52
C LEU A 60 -19.43 -1.06 -11.03
N LYS A 61 -19.74 -1.66 -12.18
CA LYS A 61 -21.03 -1.58 -12.87
C LYS A 61 -21.76 -2.90 -12.71
N LEU A 62 -22.67 -2.96 -11.76
CA LEU A 62 -23.56 -4.10 -11.56
C LEU A 62 -24.92 -3.90 -12.27
N ASP A 63 -25.15 -2.71 -12.82
CA ASP A 63 -26.39 -2.23 -13.42
C ASP A 63 -26.41 -2.27 -14.96
N GLY A 64 -25.38 -2.82 -15.59
CA GLY A 64 -25.25 -2.88 -17.05
C GLY A 64 -26.14 -3.93 -17.71
N ASN A 65 -26.35 -5.07 -17.05
CA ASN A 65 -27.22 -6.14 -17.55
C ASN A 65 -28.62 -6.11 -16.91
N GLN A 66 -29.62 -5.78 -17.73
CA GLN A 66 -31.04 -5.69 -17.34
C GLN A 66 -31.89 -6.84 -17.92
N GLN A 67 -31.26 -7.91 -18.40
CA GLN A 67 -31.96 -9.05 -19.01
C GLN A 67 -31.96 -10.27 -18.09
N GLY A 68 -33.11 -10.93 -17.94
CA GLY A 68 -33.29 -12.12 -17.10
C GLY A 68 -33.82 -11.81 -15.70
N ASP A 69 -33.85 -12.82 -14.82
CA ASP A 69 -34.46 -12.73 -13.49
C ASP A 69 -33.49 -12.23 -12.39
N ARG A 70 -32.18 -12.26 -12.65
CA ARG A 70 -31.13 -11.74 -11.75
C ARG A 70 -30.53 -10.46 -12.34
N THR A 71 -31.12 -9.33 -12.00
CA THR A 71 -30.69 -7.99 -12.44
C THR A 71 -30.48 -7.08 -11.23
N ALA A 72 -29.64 -6.07 -11.40
CA ALA A 72 -29.41 -5.03 -10.40
C ALA A 72 -29.61 -3.64 -11.00
N THR A 73 -30.02 -2.70 -10.14
CA THR A 73 -30.23 -1.29 -10.49
C THR A 73 -29.36 -0.38 -9.61
N TYR A 74 -28.24 -0.92 -9.13
CA TYR A 74 -27.32 -0.27 -8.21
C TYR A 74 -25.88 -0.58 -8.63
N THR A 75 -24.94 0.16 -8.06
CA THR A 75 -23.51 0.05 -8.38
C THR A 75 -22.74 -0.60 -7.23
N ALA A 76 -21.47 -0.96 -7.45
CA ALA A 76 -20.62 -1.50 -6.38
C ALA A 76 -20.54 -0.58 -5.13
N PRO A 77 -20.37 0.76 -5.24
CA PRO A 77 -20.39 1.63 -4.07
C PRO A 77 -21.67 1.53 -3.23
N SER A 78 -22.83 1.44 -3.88
CA SER A 78 -24.10 1.27 -3.18
C SER A 78 -24.13 -0.06 -2.41
N LEU A 79 -23.70 -1.15 -3.05
CA LEU A 79 -23.63 -2.47 -2.42
C LEU A 79 -22.63 -2.52 -1.26
N ALA A 80 -21.41 -2.01 -1.48
CA ALA A 80 -20.37 -1.95 -0.44
C ALA A 80 -20.84 -1.14 0.78
N THR A 81 -21.50 0.01 0.56
CA THR A 81 -22.13 0.79 1.63
C THR A 81 -23.15 -0.03 2.42
N GLY A 82 -24.02 -0.78 1.72
CA GLY A 82 -24.98 -1.68 2.34
C GLY A 82 -24.33 -2.75 3.20
N ILE A 83 -23.29 -3.41 2.68
CA ILE A 83 -22.52 -4.44 3.40
C ILE A 83 -21.88 -3.87 4.66
N ARG A 84 -21.12 -2.78 4.54
CA ARG A 84 -20.47 -2.13 5.70
C ARG A 84 -21.48 -1.70 6.75
N THR A 85 -22.63 -1.16 6.34
CA THR A 85 -23.71 -0.79 7.27
C THR A 85 -24.27 -2.01 8.01
N LYS A 86 -24.48 -3.12 7.30
CA LYS A 86 -24.99 -4.38 7.88
C LYS A 86 -24.00 -5.06 8.82
N CYS A 87 -22.71 -4.72 8.82
CA CYS A 87 -21.76 -5.22 9.82
C CYS A 87 -22.07 -4.72 11.24
N PHE A 88 -22.85 -3.65 11.39
CA PHE A 88 -23.24 -3.09 12.69
C PHE A 88 -24.68 -3.41 13.10
N ALA A 89 -25.41 -4.22 12.32
CA ALA A 89 -26.80 -4.57 12.58
C ALA A 89 -26.92 -5.92 13.33
N GLU A 90 -27.93 -6.07 14.20
CA GLU A 90 -28.14 -7.29 15.01
C GLU A 90 -28.33 -8.57 14.17
N ASN A 91 -28.99 -8.46 13.00
CA ASN A 91 -29.18 -9.58 12.05
C ASN A 91 -28.30 -9.40 10.80
N GLY A 92 -27.10 -8.89 11.01
CA GLY A 92 -26.16 -8.49 9.98
C GLY A 92 -25.05 -9.51 9.69
N PHE A 93 -23.92 -9.00 9.22
CA PHE A 93 -22.71 -9.80 9.07
C PHE A 93 -22.05 -9.99 10.44
N GLU A 94 -21.85 -11.25 10.84
CA GLU A 94 -21.09 -11.66 12.03
C GLU A 94 -19.57 -11.55 11.81
N ASN A 95 -19.13 -11.74 10.56
CA ASN A 95 -17.73 -11.61 10.16
C ASN A 95 -17.61 -10.54 9.08
N GLU A 96 -16.79 -9.50 9.33
CA GLU A 96 -16.42 -8.59 8.25
C GLU A 96 -15.38 -9.26 7.35
N PHE A 97 -15.44 -8.94 6.07
CA PHE A 97 -14.48 -9.37 5.04
C PHE A 97 -14.06 -8.17 4.19
N PRO A 98 -12.89 -8.22 3.54
CA PRO A 98 -12.48 -7.16 2.64
C PRO A 98 -13.34 -7.15 1.38
N ILE A 99 -13.53 -5.93 0.85
CA ILE A 99 -14.28 -5.66 -0.37
C ILE A 99 -13.32 -5.00 -1.35
N PHE A 100 -13.12 -5.64 -2.49
CA PHE A 100 -12.29 -5.15 -3.58
C PHE A 100 -13.14 -4.66 -4.73
N LEU A 101 -12.70 -3.59 -5.39
CA LEU A 101 -13.31 -3.09 -6.61
C LEU A 101 -12.51 -3.60 -7.82
N ILE A 102 -13.20 -4.02 -8.87
CA ILE A 102 -12.59 -4.30 -10.17
C ILE A 102 -13.31 -3.50 -11.26
N SER A 103 -12.56 -2.86 -12.15
CA SER A 103 -13.18 -2.19 -13.30
C SER A 103 -12.20 -1.87 -14.42
N SER A 104 -12.74 -1.37 -15.54
CA SER A 104 -11.93 -0.80 -16.62
C SER A 104 -11.44 0.61 -16.26
N THR A 105 -10.29 1.02 -16.81
CA THR A 105 -9.74 2.38 -16.62
C THR A 105 -10.73 3.47 -17.03
N ASN A 106 -11.51 3.23 -18.09
CA ASN A 106 -12.50 4.20 -18.57
C ASN A 106 -13.67 4.36 -17.60
N ASN A 107 -14.15 3.24 -17.02
CA ASN A 107 -15.24 3.29 -16.06
C ASN A 107 -14.80 3.93 -14.74
N LEU A 108 -13.59 3.65 -14.26
CA LEU A 108 -13.06 4.30 -13.05
C LEU A 108 -12.98 5.82 -13.22
N LYS A 109 -12.34 6.29 -14.31
CA LYS A 109 -12.24 7.72 -14.62
C LYS A 109 -13.59 8.42 -14.71
N LYS A 110 -14.60 7.74 -15.26
CA LYS A 110 -15.92 8.34 -15.52
C LYS A 110 -16.83 8.33 -14.30
N TYR A 111 -16.75 7.29 -13.45
CA TYR A 111 -17.77 7.02 -12.44
C TYR A 111 -17.24 6.92 -11.00
N TYR A 112 -15.93 6.82 -10.79
CA TYR A 112 -15.35 6.54 -9.47
C TYR A 112 -14.25 7.51 -9.05
N ASP A 113 -13.32 7.87 -9.96
CA ASP A 113 -12.15 8.69 -9.62
C ASP A 113 -12.54 10.07 -9.06
N SER A 114 -13.64 10.66 -9.55
CA SER A 114 -14.17 11.93 -9.06
C SER A 114 -14.99 11.81 -7.77
N ASP A 115 -15.46 10.62 -7.42
CA ASP A 115 -16.24 10.36 -6.21
C ASP A 115 -15.33 9.88 -5.08
N THR A 116 -14.61 10.83 -4.49
CA THR A 116 -13.70 10.56 -3.38
C THR A 116 -14.41 10.00 -2.15
N SER A 117 -15.73 10.16 -2.02
CA SER A 117 -16.49 9.65 -0.88
C SER A 117 -16.68 8.13 -0.92
N SER A 118 -16.60 7.52 -2.10
CA SER A 118 -16.71 6.07 -2.29
C SER A 118 -15.37 5.34 -2.19
N HIS A 119 -14.25 6.05 -2.02
CA HIS A 119 -12.92 5.43 -2.05
C HIS A 119 -12.66 4.55 -0.82
N ASP A 120 -13.11 4.98 0.35
CA ASP A 120 -12.92 4.25 1.62
C ASP A 120 -13.85 3.02 1.75
N LEU A 121 -14.77 2.80 0.81
CA LEU A 121 -15.63 1.61 0.82
C LEU A 121 -14.88 0.32 0.47
N PHE A 122 -13.78 0.46 -0.29
CA PHE A 122 -13.03 -0.66 -0.86
C PHE A 122 -11.63 -0.71 -0.29
N ASP A 123 -11.15 -1.92 -0.02
CA ASP A 123 -9.81 -2.16 0.52
C ASP A 123 -8.73 -2.06 -0.56
N TYR A 124 -9.10 -2.32 -1.82
CA TYR A 124 -8.25 -2.08 -2.99
C TYR A 124 -9.06 -2.04 -4.30
N THR A 125 -8.52 -1.34 -5.30
CA THR A 125 -9.12 -1.23 -6.65
C THR A 125 -8.19 -1.83 -7.71
N PHE A 126 -8.69 -2.84 -8.44
CA PHE A 126 -8.00 -3.52 -9.52
C PHE A 126 -8.44 -2.99 -10.90
N TYR A 127 -7.47 -2.87 -11.81
CA TYR A 127 -7.75 -2.55 -13.21
C TYR A 127 -7.86 -3.84 -14.02
N LYS A 128 -8.97 -4.05 -14.72
CA LYS A 128 -9.16 -5.23 -15.60
C LYS A 128 -8.01 -5.40 -16.59
N THR A 129 -7.49 -4.30 -17.12
CA THR A 129 -6.38 -4.28 -18.10
C THR A 129 -5.03 -4.73 -17.54
N SER A 130 -4.81 -4.65 -16.22
CA SER A 130 -3.53 -5.04 -15.60
C SER A 130 -3.52 -6.48 -15.10
N ILE A 131 -4.65 -7.18 -15.03
CA ILE A 131 -4.74 -8.54 -14.45
C ILE A 131 -3.84 -9.53 -15.19
N ALA A 132 -3.76 -9.46 -16.52
CA ALA A 132 -2.89 -10.34 -17.30
C ALA A 132 -1.40 -10.23 -16.91
N GLN A 133 -0.97 -9.06 -16.44
CA GLN A 133 0.43 -8.79 -16.06
C GLN A 133 0.66 -8.90 -14.55
N LYS A 134 -0.31 -8.45 -13.75
CA LYS A 134 -0.21 -8.29 -12.29
C LYS A 134 -1.06 -9.28 -11.50
N GLY A 135 -1.73 -10.24 -12.15
CA GLY A 135 -2.66 -11.16 -11.50
C GLY A 135 -2.06 -11.89 -10.30
N LYS A 136 -0.79 -12.31 -10.39
CA LYS A 136 -0.05 -12.91 -9.26
C LYS A 136 0.16 -11.95 -8.08
N GLU A 137 0.52 -10.70 -8.35
CA GLU A 137 0.68 -9.67 -7.33
C GLU A 137 -0.68 -9.36 -6.67
N TYR A 138 -1.74 -9.28 -7.46
CA TYR A 138 -3.10 -9.06 -6.97
C TYR A 138 -3.63 -10.22 -6.14
N GLU A 139 -3.35 -11.46 -6.51
CA GLU A 139 -3.70 -12.62 -5.70
C GLU A 139 -3.02 -12.62 -4.33
N LEU A 140 -1.73 -12.28 -4.28
CA LEU A 140 -0.99 -12.10 -3.02
C LEU A 140 -1.59 -10.97 -2.19
N LEU A 141 -1.97 -9.86 -2.84
CA LEU A 141 -2.61 -8.73 -2.17
C LEU A 141 -3.96 -9.11 -1.56
N ILE A 142 -4.84 -9.79 -2.32
CA ILE A 142 -6.13 -10.29 -1.84
C ILE A 142 -5.90 -11.20 -0.64
N THR A 143 -5.03 -12.20 -0.79
CA THR A 143 -4.68 -13.15 0.28
C THR A 143 -4.20 -12.44 1.54
N SER A 144 -3.32 -11.44 1.37
CA SER A 144 -2.73 -10.69 2.46
C SER A 144 -3.74 -9.79 3.19
N ILE A 145 -4.64 -9.14 2.47
CA ILE A 145 -5.69 -8.29 3.07
C ILE A 145 -6.74 -9.17 3.75
N THR A 146 -7.14 -10.28 3.13
CA THR A 146 -8.04 -11.27 3.75
C THR A 146 -7.44 -11.86 5.03
N HIS A 147 -6.15 -12.18 5.03
CA HIS A 147 -5.45 -12.62 6.23
C HIS A 147 -5.47 -11.56 7.34
N ALA A 148 -5.23 -10.29 6.98
CA ALA A 148 -5.27 -9.16 7.91
C ALA A 148 -6.64 -9.04 8.61
N TYR A 149 -7.75 -9.17 7.88
CA TYR A 149 -9.09 -9.15 8.46
C TYR A 149 -9.29 -10.22 9.53
N LYS A 150 -8.85 -11.45 9.27
CA LYS A 150 -8.92 -12.54 10.26
C LYS A 150 -8.06 -12.26 11.50
N ALA A 151 -6.83 -11.78 11.29
CA ALA A 151 -5.95 -11.43 12.40
C ALA A 151 -6.51 -10.29 13.26
N ILE A 152 -7.14 -9.28 12.65
CA ILE A 152 -7.79 -8.15 13.34
C ILE A 152 -9.03 -8.62 14.10
N GLN A 153 -9.82 -9.55 13.56
CA GLN A 153 -10.96 -10.12 14.25
C GLN A 153 -10.55 -10.82 15.56
N GLU A 154 -9.44 -11.56 15.54
CA GLU A 154 -8.91 -12.27 16.71
C GLU A 154 -8.19 -11.36 17.72
N ASN A 155 -7.56 -10.29 17.23
CA ASN A 155 -6.66 -9.44 18.02
C ASN A 155 -7.10 -7.97 18.01
N LYS A 156 -8.41 -7.73 17.99
CA LYS A 156 -8.98 -6.38 17.94
C LYS A 156 -8.34 -5.51 19.02
N THR A 157 -7.91 -4.30 18.64
CA THR A 157 -7.15 -3.32 19.45
C THR A 157 -5.77 -3.74 19.98
N ASN A 158 -5.37 -5.02 19.88
CA ASN A 158 -4.02 -5.47 20.23
C ASN A 158 -3.02 -5.18 19.10
N PHE A 159 -2.73 -3.88 18.90
CA PHE A 159 -1.89 -3.41 17.81
C PHE A 159 -0.43 -3.86 17.89
N ASN A 160 0.08 -4.16 19.08
CA ASN A 160 1.41 -4.76 19.18
C ASN A 160 1.45 -6.12 18.48
N THR A 161 0.44 -6.96 18.70
CA THR A 161 0.32 -8.24 17.98
C THR A 161 0.11 -8.02 16.48
N LEU A 162 -0.80 -7.13 16.08
CA LEU A 162 -1.09 -6.86 14.66
C LEU A 162 0.14 -6.32 13.91
N LEU A 163 0.99 -5.54 14.57
CA LEU A 163 2.21 -4.98 13.98
C LEU A 163 3.44 -5.87 14.18
N GLY A 164 3.31 -7.04 14.82
CA GLY A 164 4.45 -7.93 15.07
C GLY A 164 5.49 -7.35 16.02
N LEU A 165 5.04 -6.59 17.01
CA LEU A 165 5.85 -5.91 18.02
C LEU A 165 5.81 -6.63 19.38
N PRO A 166 6.84 -6.46 20.22
CA PRO A 166 6.77 -6.84 21.63
C PRO A 166 5.57 -6.21 22.34
N ALA A 167 5.04 -6.91 23.36
CA ALA A 167 3.82 -6.49 24.06
C ALA A 167 3.94 -5.14 24.77
N ASP A 168 5.16 -4.74 25.16
CA ASP A 168 5.50 -3.48 25.84
C ASP A 168 5.92 -2.35 24.88
N SER A 169 5.79 -2.54 23.56
CA SER A 169 6.11 -1.49 22.60
C SER A 169 5.14 -0.32 22.67
N GLU A 170 5.70 0.89 22.67
CA GLU A 170 4.99 2.19 22.69
C GLU A 170 4.66 2.71 21.28
N ILE A 171 5.01 1.99 20.23
CA ILE A 171 4.75 2.42 18.84
C ILE A 171 3.25 2.62 18.60
N PRO A 172 2.33 1.71 19.02
CA PRO A 172 0.90 1.92 18.83
C PRO A 172 0.39 3.25 19.37
N ASN A 173 0.86 3.67 20.54
CA ASN A 173 0.46 4.92 21.19
C ASN A 173 0.87 6.18 20.40
N LYS A 174 1.83 6.05 19.48
CA LYS A 174 2.29 7.14 18.61
C LYS A 174 1.59 7.16 17.26
N VAL A 175 1.15 6.00 16.77
CA VAL A 175 0.62 5.85 15.40
C VAL A 175 -0.89 5.71 15.34
N PHE A 176 -1.55 5.22 16.39
CA PHE A 176 -3.01 5.10 16.45
C PHE A 176 -3.62 6.20 17.33
N THR A 177 -4.82 6.62 16.95
CA THR A 177 -5.62 7.55 17.76
C THR A 177 -6.33 6.81 18.89
N THR A 178 -6.81 7.55 19.90
CA THR A 178 -7.59 6.98 21.01
C THR A 178 -8.80 6.18 20.54
N LYS A 179 -9.44 6.57 19.43
CA LYS A 179 -10.56 5.81 18.83
C LYS A 179 -10.13 4.37 18.50
N PHE A 180 -8.98 4.20 17.85
CA PHE A 180 -8.43 2.88 17.52
C PHE A 180 -8.02 2.11 18.76
N LEU A 181 -7.31 2.75 19.70
CA LEU A 181 -6.79 2.10 20.91
C LEU A 181 -7.90 1.59 21.83
N LEU A 182 -9.02 2.32 21.92
CA LEU A 182 -10.18 1.89 22.72
C LEU A 182 -11.08 0.90 21.96
N GLY A 183 -11.05 0.92 20.62
CA GLY A 183 -11.85 0.02 19.78
C GLY A 183 -13.30 0.43 19.60
N ASP A 184 -13.79 1.40 20.37
CA ASP A 184 -15.17 1.87 20.35
C ASP A 184 -15.58 2.40 18.96
N GLY A 185 -16.55 1.73 18.35
CA GLY A 185 -17.05 2.11 17.03
C GLY A 185 -16.03 1.97 15.90
N THR A 186 -15.00 1.14 16.07
CA THR A 186 -14.07 0.79 14.98
C THR A 186 -14.43 -0.56 14.37
N SER A 187 -14.63 -0.55 13.05
CA SER A 187 -14.74 -1.75 12.23
C SER A 187 -13.37 -2.36 11.94
N ILE A 188 -13.39 -3.64 11.57
CA ILE A 188 -12.18 -4.34 11.07
C ILE A 188 -11.69 -3.64 9.80
N SER A 189 -12.62 -3.22 8.94
CA SER A 189 -12.32 -2.45 7.73
C SER A 189 -11.53 -1.19 8.02
N GLU A 190 -11.99 -0.34 8.95
CA GLU A 190 -11.29 0.89 9.29
C GLU A 190 -9.87 0.61 9.83
N ILE A 191 -9.71 -0.43 10.66
CA ILE A 191 -8.39 -0.82 11.18
C ILE A 191 -7.47 -1.30 10.06
N SER A 192 -7.96 -2.21 9.22
CA SER A 192 -7.21 -2.78 8.11
C SER A 192 -6.75 -1.69 7.14
N GLN A 193 -7.68 -0.84 6.71
CA GLN A 193 -7.38 0.26 5.79
C GLN A 193 -6.44 1.29 6.40
N TYR A 194 -6.59 1.64 7.69
CA TYR A 194 -5.66 2.56 8.34
C TYR A 194 -4.23 1.99 8.37
N ILE A 195 -4.05 0.75 8.80
CA ILE A 195 -2.73 0.11 8.82
C ILE A 195 -2.16 0.06 7.39
N PHE A 196 -2.97 -0.35 6.42
CA PHE A 196 -2.53 -0.47 5.04
C PHE A 196 -2.14 0.89 4.42
N ASN A 197 -3.02 1.89 4.49
CA ASN A 197 -2.86 3.17 3.81
C ASN A 197 -1.88 4.10 4.53
N GLU A 198 -1.83 4.06 5.86
CA GLU A 198 -1.04 5.00 6.66
C GLU A 198 0.30 4.44 7.15
N ILE A 199 0.41 3.12 7.35
CA ILE A 199 1.62 2.50 7.93
C ILE A 199 2.38 1.68 6.87
N ILE A 200 1.71 0.84 6.10
CA ILE A 200 2.37 -0.05 5.12
C ILE A 200 2.69 0.68 3.82
N SER A 201 1.76 1.49 3.30
CA SER A 201 1.87 2.13 1.99
C SER A 201 2.66 3.44 2.01
N LYS A 202 2.96 3.97 3.19
CA LYS A 202 3.70 5.23 3.38
C LYS A 202 4.98 4.99 4.17
N SER A 203 6.03 5.71 3.80
CA SER A 203 7.29 5.69 4.56
C SER A 203 7.17 6.52 5.84
N GLY A 204 7.85 6.10 6.91
CA GLY A 204 7.85 6.78 8.19
C GLY A 204 8.35 5.86 9.29
N VAL A 205 7.43 5.32 10.07
CA VAL A 205 7.72 4.26 11.07
C VAL A 205 8.21 2.97 10.42
N LEU A 206 7.65 2.64 9.25
CA LEU A 206 8.13 1.60 8.37
C LEU A 206 8.76 2.22 7.12
N ILE A 207 9.74 1.53 6.56
CA ILE A 207 10.36 1.88 5.28
C ILE A 207 10.39 0.67 4.36
N ASP A 208 10.25 0.91 3.06
CA ASP A 208 10.42 -0.10 2.04
C ASP A 208 11.89 -0.27 1.66
N GLU A 209 12.16 -1.24 0.79
CA GLU A 209 13.51 -1.59 0.35
C GLU A 209 14.19 -0.44 -0.42
N THR A 210 13.40 0.36 -1.14
CA THR A 210 13.89 1.48 -1.93
C THR A 210 14.38 2.62 -1.03
N ILE A 211 13.62 2.97 0.01
CA ILE A 211 14.02 3.94 1.04
C ILE A 211 15.17 3.40 1.88
N LEU A 212 15.16 2.12 2.24
CA LEU A 212 16.25 1.47 2.97
C LEU A 212 17.56 1.60 2.19
N ALA A 213 17.57 1.22 0.91
CA ALA A 213 18.75 1.34 0.06
C ALA A 213 19.21 2.80 -0.11
N ALA A 214 18.29 3.74 -0.28
CA ALA A 214 18.61 5.16 -0.33
C ALA A 214 19.28 5.63 0.96
N ARG A 215 18.75 5.27 2.13
CA ARG A 215 19.33 5.61 3.44
C ARG A 215 20.70 4.97 3.64
N LEU A 216 20.92 3.74 3.18
CA LEU A 216 22.23 3.10 3.21
C LEU A 216 23.19 3.61 2.11
N GLY A 217 22.69 4.38 1.14
CA GLY A 217 23.49 4.95 0.05
C GLY A 217 23.85 3.94 -1.04
N ILE A 218 23.06 2.89 -1.23
CA ILE A 218 23.37 1.74 -2.08
C ILE A 218 22.48 1.75 -3.33
N ASN A 219 23.07 1.46 -4.48
CA ASN A 219 22.32 1.06 -5.67
C ASN A 219 22.07 -0.44 -5.62
N PHE A 220 20.93 -0.86 -5.09
CA PHE A 220 20.65 -2.29 -4.89
C PHE A 220 20.53 -3.06 -6.22
N ASN A 221 20.14 -2.41 -7.32
CA ASN A 221 20.05 -3.06 -8.63
C ASN A 221 21.42 -3.45 -9.21
N GLU A 222 22.49 -2.75 -8.81
CA GLU A 222 23.86 -3.00 -9.28
C GLU A 222 24.72 -3.74 -8.24
N SER A 223 24.19 -3.98 -7.04
CA SER A 223 24.94 -4.55 -5.93
C SER A 223 24.63 -6.04 -5.78
N SER A 224 25.53 -6.93 -6.21
CA SER A 224 25.32 -8.38 -6.06
C SER A 224 25.25 -8.83 -4.59
N ASP A 225 25.93 -8.10 -3.70
CA ASP A 225 25.98 -8.40 -2.27
C ASP A 225 24.78 -7.80 -1.49
N TRP A 226 23.82 -7.18 -2.19
CA TRP A 226 22.65 -6.56 -1.55
C TRP A 226 21.82 -7.55 -0.73
N LEU A 227 21.54 -8.74 -1.28
CA LEU A 227 20.76 -9.75 -0.57
C LEU A 227 21.46 -10.21 0.72
N SER A 228 22.79 -10.41 0.67
CA SER A 228 23.58 -10.74 1.87
C SER A 228 23.58 -9.61 2.91
N LEU A 229 23.51 -8.35 2.48
CA LEU A 229 23.32 -7.24 3.42
C LEU A 229 21.92 -7.25 4.04
N ILE A 230 20.88 -7.50 3.25
CA ILE A 230 19.50 -7.61 3.72
C ILE A 230 19.34 -8.75 4.74
N GLU A 231 20.04 -9.87 4.55
CA GLU A 231 20.04 -10.97 5.51
C GLU A 231 20.50 -10.53 6.91
N ASN A 232 21.49 -9.63 7.00
CA ASN A 232 21.96 -9.05 8.26
C ASN A 232 20.92 -8.11 8.91
N LEU A 233 19.85 -7.76 8.20
CA LEU A 233 18.78 -6.88 8.66
C LEU A 233 17.46 -7.60 8.92
N ASN A 234 17.43 -8.94 8.81
CA ASN A 234 16.21 -9.73 8.98
C ASN A 234 15.56 -9.55 10.35
N ASP A 235 16.35 -9.39 11.41
CA ASP A 235 15.85 -9.16 12.77
C ASP A 235 15.07 -7.85 12.92
N TYR A 236 15.25 -6.90 12.00
CA TYR A 236 14.59 -5.59 11.98
C TYR A 236 13.46 -5.52 10.95
N LYS A 237 13.17 -6.63 10.28
CA LYS A 237 12.12 -6.73 9.28
C LYS A 237 10.75 -6.74 9.98
N TYR A 238 9.81 -6.01 9.39
CA TYR A 238 8.42 -6.00 9.84
C TYR A 238 7.78 -7.39 9.69
N SER A 239 7.07 -7.83 10.73
CA SER A 239 6.54 -9.20 10.85
C SER A 239 5.04 -9.26 11.16
N GLY A 240 4.36 -8.12 11.16
CA GLY A 240 2.92 -8.00 11.38
C GLY A 240 2.06 -8.37 10.16
N ILE A 241 0.78 -8.00 10.21
CA ILE A 241 -0.15 -8.16 9.09
C ILE A 241 0.37 -7.45 7.83
N PHE A 242 0.05 -7.96 6.64
CA PHE A 242 0.59 -7.47 5.35
C PHE A 242 2.05 -7.79 5.01
N LYS A 243 2.82 -8.42 5.91
CA LYS A 243 4.25 -8.72 5.65
C LYS A 243 4.51 -9.57 4.40
N ASP A 244 3.58 -10.45 4.03
CA ASP A 244 3.76 -11.41 2.95
C ASP A 244 3.72 -10.74 1.57
N SER A 245 2.98 -9.63 1.46
CA SER A 245 2.89 -8.84 0.23
C SER A 245 3.78 -7.60 0.25
N PHE A 246 4.20 -7.14 1.43
CA PHE A 246 4.94 -5.90 1.59
C PHE A 246 6.17 -6.08 2.47
N ASN A 247 7.34 -6.22 1.84
CA ASN A 247 8.62 -6.18 2.53
C ASN A 247 8.85 -4.77 3.11
N ARG A 248 8.95 -4.70 4.44
CA ARG A 248 9.14 -3.48 5.21
C ARG A 248 10.13 -3.70 6.35
N TRP A 249 10.76 -2.64 6.81
CA TRP A 249 11.63 -2.61 7.97
C TRP A 249 11.22 -1.51 8.92
N TRP A 250 11.44 -1.72 10.22
CA TRP A 250 11.26 -0.70 11.22
C TRP A 250 12.35 0.36 11.09
N SER A 251 11.93 1.56 10.71
CA SER A 251 12.81 2.71 10.44
C SER A 251 13.74 3.02 11.61
N HIS A 252 13.20 2.99 12.84
CA HIS A 252 13.96 3.25 14.06
C HIS A 252 14.96 2.13 14.39
N ASP A 253 14.60 0.86 14.15
CA ASP A 253 15.47 -0.28 14.40
C ASP A 253 16.65 -0.32 13.44
N ILE A 254 16.45 0.05 12.18
CA ILE A 254 17.55 0.22 11.22
C ILE A 254 18.55 1.29 11.70
N LEU A 255 18.07 2.38 12.29
CA LEU A 255 18.96 3.40 12.87
C LEU A 255 19.70 2.89 14.11
N ASN A 256 19.01 2.12 14.97
CA ASN A 256 19.63 1.48 16.14
C ASN A 256 20.71 0.47 15.73
N TRP A 257 20.42 -0.36 14.73
CA TRP A 257 21.38 -1.28 14.12
C TRP A 257 22.60 -0.54 13.58
N TRP A 258 22.39 0.55 12.83
CA TRP A 258 23.48 1.35 12.28
C TRP A 258 24.37 1.90 13.39
N ASN A 259 23.78 2.55 14.39
CA ASN A 259 24.51 3.16 15.50
C ASN A 259 25.25 2.14 16.37
N SER A 260 24.78 0.89 16.41
CA SER A 260 25.45 -0.21 17.11
C SER A 260 26.66 -0.75 16.34
N ASN A 261 26.68 -0.59 15.02
CA ASN A 261 27.75 -1.12 14.15
C ASN A 261 28.80 -0.09 13.76
N PHE A 262 28.44 1.19 13.73
CA PHE A 262 29.27 2.26 13.18
C PHE A 262 29.35 3.48 14.12
N PRO A 263 30.52 4.13 14.22
CA PRO A 263 30.73 5.24 15.15
C PRO A 263 30.07 6.55 14.72
N LYS A 264 29.74 6.70 13.43
CA LYS A 264 29.18 7.94 12.87
C LYS A 264 27.70 7.75 12.53
N PRO A 265 26.82 8.68 12.94
CA PRO A 265 25.40 8.62 12.60
C PRO A 265 25.16 8.61 11.08
N LEU A 266 24.20 7.79 10.64
CA LEU A 266 23.88 7.57 9.22
C LEU A 266 23.62 8.88 8.45
N ILE A 267 22.87 9.80 9.06
CA ILE A 267 22.45 11.08 8.46
C ILE A 267 23.63 12.00 8.11
N GLN A 268 24.78 11.84 8.77
CA GLN A 268 25.95 12.71 8.57
C GLN A 268 26.82 12.28 7.39
N LEU A 269 26.68 11.03 6.95
CA LEU A 269 27.57 10.36 6.00
C LEU A 269 27.07 10.50 4.56
N THR A 270 28.01 10.55 3.62
CA THR A 270 27.69 10.42 2.19
C THR A 270 27.40 8.97 1.83
N ALA A 271 26.74 8.75 0.70
CA ALA A 271 26.51 7.39 0.16
C ALA A 271 27.82 6.58 0.02
N LEU A 272 28.91 7.24 -0.40
CA LEU A 272 30.22 6.60 -0.50
C LEU A 272 30.75 6.15 0.87
N ASP A 273 30.68 7.03 1.88
CA ASP A 273 31.15 6.71 3.23
C ASP A 273 30.37 5.52 3.81
N ARG A 274 29.03 5.54 3.64
CA ARG A 274 28.14 4.47 4.15
C ARG A 274 28.50 3.13 3.52
N VAL A 275 28.64 3.09 2.19
CA VAL A 275 29.00 1.88 1.44
C VAL A 275 30.35 1.36 1.91
N ASN A 276 31.38 2.21 2.02
CA ASN A 276 32.71 1.78 2.44
C ASN A 276 32.70 1.15 3.84
N LEU A 277 31.97 1.74 4.79
CA LEU A 277 31.81 1.18 6.13
C LEU A 277 31.13 -0.20 6.10
N LEU A 278 30.09 -0.36 5.28
CA LEU A 278 29.39 -1.64 5.12
C LEU A 278 30.30 -2.72 4.52
N LYS A 279 31.04 -2.38 3.46
CA LYS A 279 32.01 -3.29 2.83
C LYS A 279 33.04 -3.77 3.86
N GLU A 280 33.64 -2.84 4.60
CA GLU A 280 34.70 -3.15 5.55
C GLU A 280 34.21 -4.05 6.69
N LYS A 281 33.04 -3.73 7.25
CA LYS A 281 32.45 -4.41 8.42
C LYS A 281 31.96 -5.81 8.08
N PHE A 282 31.24 -5.97 6.97
CA PHE A 282 30.55 -7.21 6.61
C PHE A 282 31.25 -8.00 5.51
N LYS A 283 32.39 -7.52 4.99
CA LYS A 283 33.16 -8.16 3.89
C LYS A 283 32.32 -8.34 2.62
N LEU A 284 31.58 -7.29 2.27
CA LEU A 284 30.68 -7.24 1.11
C LEU A 284 31.25 -6.34 0.01
N ASP A 285 32.29 -6.81 -0.69
CA ASP A 285 33.08 -5.96 -1.59
C ASP A 285 32.33 -5.49 -2.85
N ASN A 286 31.22 -6.15 -3.22
CA ASN A 286 30.45 -5.85 -4.43
C ASN A 286 29.24 -4.93 -4.18
N LEU A 287 29.20 -4.22 -3.05
CA LEU A 287 28.22 -3.14 -2.85
C LEU A 287 28.55 -1.93 -3.74
N VAL A 288 27.57 -1.44 -4.50
CA VAL A 288 27.70 -0.28 -5.38
C VAL A 288 26.99 0.91 -4.77
N LYS A 289 27.68 2.05 -4.69
CA LYS A 289 27.06 3.28 -4.18
C LYS A 289 25.98 3.80 -5.12
N ALA A 290 24.91 4.34 -4.54
CA ALA A 290 23.90 5.08 -5.29
C ALA A 290 24.51 6.33 -5.96
N GLN A 291 24.01 6.62 -7.16
CA GLN A 291 24.36 7.82 -7.90
C GLN A 291 23.35 8.94 -7.65
N GLN A 292 23.83 10.17 -7.74
CA GLN A 292 22.97 11.34 -7.64
C GLN A 292 22.09 11.48 -8.87
N ILE A 293 20.87 11.98 -8.69
CA ILE A 293 20.02 12.39 -9.79
C ILE A 293 20.63 13.65 -10.42
N HIS A 294 20.49 13.81 -11.74
CA HIS A 294 20.95 15.03 -12.41
C HIS A 294 20.39 16.30 -11.74
N LYS A 295 21.19 17.38 -11.70
CA LYS A 295 20.87 18.65 -11.02
C LYS A 295 20.64 18.57 -9.49
N THR A 296 21.10 17.50 -8.84
CA THR A 296 21.24 17.44 -7.37
C THR A 296 22.70 17.63 -6.97
N THR A 297 22.96 17.93 -5.69
CA THR A 297 24.31 18.26 -5.21
C THR A 297 24.77 17.38 -4.05
N SER A 298 23.82 16.93 -3.23
CA SER A 298 24.09 16.10 -2.07
C SER A 298 24.06 14.62 -2.40
N THR A 299 24.92 13.87 -1.72
CA THR A 299 24.94 12.41 -1.73
C THR A 299 24.57 11.83 -0.36
N LYS A 300 24.04 12.66 0.56
CA LYS A 300 23.56 12.23 1.88
C LYS A 300 22.09 11.80 1.80
N PHE A 301 21.81 10.85 0.91
CA PHE A 301 20.44 10.43 0.61
C PHE A 301 19.69 9.99 1.86
N TRP A 302 18.41 10.30 1.91
CA TRP A 302 17.54 9.93 3.04
C TRP A 302 16.16 9.42 2.59
N THR A 303 15.71 9.91 1.44
CA THR A 303 14.43 9.56 0.82
C THR A 303 14.66 9.26 -0.66
N VAL A 304 13.59 9.13 -1.43
CA VAL A 304 13.64 8.99 -2.88
C VAL A 304 12.81 10.03 -3.60
N CYS A 305 13.24 10.36 -4.82
CA CYS A 305 12.42 11.11 -5.76
C CYS A 305 11.18 10.28 -6.12
N GLN A 306 9.99 10.84 -5.93
CA GLN A 306 8.75 10.11 -6.15
C GLN A 306 8.47 9.78 -7.61
N ALA A 307 9.02 10.56 -8.55
CA ALA A 307 8.93 10.31 -9.99
C ALA A 307 9.89 9.20 -10.45
N TYR A 308 11.18 9.31 -10.11
CA TYR A 308 12.20 8.37 -10.59
C TYR A 308 12.43 7.15 -9.69
N LYS A 309 11.95 7.18 -8.45
CA LYS A 309 12.26 6.18 -7.41
C LYS A 309 13.77 6.03 -7.12
N LEU A 310 14.54 7.07 -7.41
CA LEU A 310 15.98 7.13 -7.14
C LEU A 310 16.31 7.88 -5.84
N PRO A 311 17.42 7.56 -5.16
CA PRO A 311 17.84 8.22 -3.92
C PRO A 311 17.94 9.74 -4.04
N LEU A 312 17.47 10.43 -3.00
CA LEU A 312 17.40 11.88 -2.92
C LEU A 312 17.68 12.36 -1.50
N ASP A 313 18.42 13.46 -1.39
CA ASP A 313 18.52 14.23 -0.15
C ASP A 313 17.36 15.24 -0.13
N PRO A 314 16.55 15.31 0.95
CA PRO A 314 15.51 16.32 1.11
C PRO A 314 15.95 17.76 0.82
N LYS A 315 17.23 18.10 1.06
CA LYS A 315 17.79 19.42 0.73
C LYS A 315 17.66 19.77 -0.75
N ASP A 316 17.83 18.79 -1.63
CA ASP A 316 17.77 18.95 -3.08
C ASP A 316 16.37 18.62 -3.65
N GLY A 317 15.43 18.22 -2.80
CA GLY A 317 14.07 17.84 -3.19
C GLY A 317 13.06 18.97 -3.01
N PHE A 318 12.03 19.00 -3.86
CA PHE A 318 10.83 19.83 -3.71
C PHE A 318 9.72 19.01 -3.08
N LEU A 319 9.08 19.54 -2.03
CA LEU A 319 7.95 18.85 -1.41
C LEU A 319 6.87 18.53 -2.43
N LEU A 320 6.42 17.29 -2.41
CA LEU A 320 5.29 16.82 -3.21
C LEU A 320 3.98 17.34 -2.59
N ASP A 321 3.05 17.76 -3.43
CA ASP A 321 1.69 18.10 -3.04
C ASP A 321 0.88 16.85 -2.68
N GLY A 322 -0.09 17.00 -1.78
CA GLY A 322 -0.95 15.88 -1.38
C GLY A 322 -1.63 16.07 -0.03
N ASN A 323 -2.23 14.98 0.46
CA ASN A 323 -2.96 14.96 1.71
C ASN A 323 -2.07 15.26 2.92
N LEU A 324 -2.69 15.74 3.99
CA LEU A 324 -2.06 15.91 5.30
C LEU A 324 -1.41 14.58 5.73
N MET A 325 -0.12 14.65 6.04
CA MET A 325 0.62 13.50 6.55
C MET A 325 0.65 13.54 8.07
N HIS A 326 0.71 12.36 8.67
CA HIS A 326 0.91 12.25 10.11
C HIS A 326 2.34 12.68 10.49
N PRO A 327 2.58 13.19 11.71
CA PRO A 327 3.90 13.65 12.15
C PRO A 327 5.00 12.57 12.10
N TRP A 328 4.61 11.30 12.14
CA TRP A 328 5.49 10.13 12.10
C TRP A 328 5.72 9.56 10.68
N GLN A 329 5.15 10.21 9.66
CA GLN A 329 5.36 9.87 8.25
C GLN A 329 6.44 10.74 7.62
N ASP A 330 7.22 10.13 6.71
CA ASP A 330 8.25 10.81 5.95
C ASP A 330 7.62 11.73 4.89
N LYS A 331 8.19 12.93 4.75
CA LYS A 331 7.82 13.82 3.64
C LYS A 331 8.24 13.24 2.29
N ARG A 332 7.44 13.55 1.27
CA ARG A 332 7.65 13.09 -0.10
C ARG A 332 8.21 14.22 -0.97
N TYR A 333 9.12 13.87 -1.89
CA TYR A 333 9.88 14.86 -2.65
C TYR A 333 9.98 14.52 -4.14
N LEU A 334 10.06 15.57 -4.97
CA LEU A 334 10.43 15.52 -6.39
C LEU A 334 11.83 16.11 -6.58
N SER A 335 12.58 15.57 -7.54
CA SER A 335 13.87 16.14 -7.91
C SER A 335 13.66 17.29 -8.89
N LEU A 336 14.57 18.27 -8.90
CA LEU A 336 14.51 19.36 -9.88
C LEU A 336 14.45 18.82 -11.31
N HIS A 337 15.26 17.81 -11.63
CA HIS A 337 15.31 17.21 -12.96
C HIS A 337 13.95 16.65 -13.38
N SER A 338 13.29 15.87 -12.51
CA SER A 338 11.96 15.31 -12.81
C SER A 338 10.88 16.37 -13.07
N ILE A 339 11.04 17.58 -12.53
CA ILE A 339 10.13 18.70 -12.75
C ILE A 339 10.42 19.37 -14.09
N LEU A 340 11.70 19.60 -14.41
CA LEU A 340 12.11 20.27 -15.65
C LEU A 340 11.83 19.43 -16.90
N GLU A 341 12.06 18.12 -16.83
CA GLU A 341 11.78 17.17 -17.92
C GLU A 341 10.28 16.86 -18.08
N ARG A 342 9.44 17.32 -17.14
CA ARG A 342 7.99 17.07 -17.08
C ARG A 342 7.59 15.62 -16.76
N ASP A 343 8.52 14.71 -16.53
CA ASP A 343 8.26 13.33 -16.08
C ASP A 343 7.33 13.28 -14.85
N ALA A 344 7.56 14.17 -13.88
CA ALA A 344 6.69 14.24 -12.69
C ALA A 344 5.24 14.58 -13.07
N LYS A 345 5.04 15.48 -14.03
CA LYS A 345 3.70 15.90 -14.48
C LYS A 345 2.99 14.78 -15.24
N GLU A 346 3.71 14.00 -16.04
CA GLU A 346 3.15 12.83 -16.75
C GLU A 346 2.64 11.76 -15.78
N LEU A 347 3.28 11.65 -14.62
CA LEU A 347 2.86 10.78 -13.51
C LEU A 347 1.77 11.41 -12.62
N GLY A 348 1.28 12.61 -12.94
CA GLY A 348 0.29 13.33 -12.13
C GLY A 348 0.83 13.83 -10.78
N LEU A 349 2.16 13.96 -10.65
CA LEU A 349 2.83 14.42 -9.44
C LEU A 349 3.11 15.93 -9.53
N PHE A 350 2.68 16.66 -8.51
CA PHE A 350 2.83 18.12 -8.45
C PHE A 350 3.62 18.52 -7.21
N ILE A 351 4.35 19.64 -7.30
CA ILE A 351 5.01 20.22 -6.12
C ILE A 351 3.98 20.94 -5.24
N HIS A 352 4.23 20.92 -3.94
CA HIS A 352 3.40 21.63 -2.97
C HIS A 352 3.38 23.14 -3.28
N PRO A 353 2.25 23.85 -3.12
CA PRO A 353 2.15 25.27 -3.47
C PRO A 353 3.23 26.17 -2.83
N ALA A 354 3.66 25.86 -1.61
CA ALA A 354 4.71 26.57 -0.89
C ALA A 354 6.11 26.47 -1.55
N GLU A 355 6.32 25.52 -2.47
CA GLU A 355 7.59 25.32 -3.16
C GLU A 355 7.69 26.10 -4.48
N LYS A 356 6.60 26.74 -4.93
CA LYS A 356 6.54 27.40 -6.24
C LYS A 356 7.55 28.54 -6.38
N GLU A 357 7.65 29.39 -5.36
CA GLU A 357 8.60 30.52 -5.37
C GLU A 357 10.04 30.03 -5.48
N ARG A 358 10.43 29.08 -4.62
CA ARG A 358 11.76 28.46 -4.66
C ARG A 358 12.07 27.82 -6.01
N LEU A 359 11.09 27.17 -6.65
CA LEU A 359 11.27 26.58 -7.98
C LEU A 359 11.53 27.65 -9.05
N GLU A 360 10.78 28.75 -9.03
CA GLU A 360 10.96 29.82 -10.01
C GLU A 360 12.31 30.54 -9.85
N ASP A 361 12.76 30.77 -8.62
CA ASP A 361 14.09 31.32 -8.34
C ASP A 361 15.20 30.42 -8.91
N ILE A 362 15.10 29.11 -8.66
CA ILE A 362 16.09 28.14 -9.16
C ILE A 362 16.06 28.06 -10.68
N LYS A 363 14.87 28.12 -11.32
CA LYS A 363 14.77 28.11 -12.79
C LYS A 363 15.49 29.29 -13.44
N GLN A 364 15.57 30.44 -12.79
CA GLN A 364 16.32 31.59 -13.33
C GLN A 364 17.82 31.29 -13.46
N VAL A 365 18.37 30.42 -12.61
CA VAL A 365 19.79 30.00 -12.66
C VAL A 365 20.08 29.04 -13.82
N TYR A 366 19.04 28.37 -14.34
CA TYR A 366 19.14 27.42 -15.46
C TYR A 366 18.64 27.97 -16.80
N LYS A 367 18.24 29.25 -16.85
CA LYS A 367 18.06 30.01 -18.09
C LYS A 367 19.39 30.65 -18.47
#